data_AF-A0A444IXE9-F1
#
_entry.id   AF-A0A444IXE9-F1
#
_cell.length_a   1.000
_cell.length_b   1.000
_cell.length_c   1.000
_cell.angle_alpha   90.00
_cell.angle_beta   90.00
_cell.angle_gamma   90.00
#
_symmetry.space_group_name_H-M   'P 1'
#
loop_
_entity.id
_entity.type
_entity.pdbx_description
1 polymer ?
#
loop_
_entity_poly.entity_id
_entity_poly.type
_entity_poly.pdbx_seq_one_letter_code
_entity_poly.pdbx_strand_id
1 'polypeptide(L)'
;MQQALANHADAVYAEFDEQEQEQLRHIFLKLVRPGQGTEDTRQVATVGQIAEEYRGLITRLADKRLIVTGRNEERGEETVEVVHEALIRRWQTLRQWVDEEREFLVWQEKLQVLLGQWEESGQDAGALLRGLPLDEALRWSGTHDTHLMGGEREFIDVSEELT
;
A
#
# COMPACT_ATOMS: atom_id res chain seq x y z
N MET A 1 -5.38 -21.09 16.80
CA MET A 1 -5.75 -20.68 15.42
C MET A 1 -4.83 -19.62 14.84
N GLN A 2 -4.51 -18.52 15.55
CA GLN A 2 -3.71 -17.43 14.98
C GLN A 2 -2.28 -17.82 14.53
N GLN A 3 -1.59 -18.74 15.23
CA GLN A 3 -0.27 -19.24 14.80
C GLN A 3 -0.32 -20.03 13.48
N ALA A 4 -1.44 -20.74 13.22
CA ALA A 4 -1.60 -21.52 12.00
C ALA A 4 -1.72 -20.63 10.76
N LEU A 5 -2.28 -19.41 10.90
CA LEU A 5 -2.35 -18.41 9.84
C LEU A 5 -0.97 -17.89 9.45
N ALA A 6 -0.11 -17.59 10.44
CA ALA A 6 1.26 -17.16 10.18
C ALA A 6 2.07 -18.25 9.47
N ASN A 7 2.03 -19.49 9.97
CA ASN A 7 2.73 -20.61 9.34
C ASN A 7 2.20 -20.89 7.91
N HIS A 8 0.90 -20.71 7.67
CA HIS A 8 0.31 -20.82 6.33
C HIS A 8 0.81 -19.70 5.41
N ALA A 9 0.90 -18.46 5.90
CA ALA A 9 1.45 -17.35 5.13
C ALA A 9 2.91 -17.58 4.75
N ASP A 10 3.73 -18.09 5.67
CA ASP A 10 5.12 -18.47 5.39
C ASP A 10 5.21 -19.58 4.34
N ALA A 11 4.37 -20.62 4.46
CA ALA A 11 4.34 -21.72 3.49
C ALA A 11 3.93 -21.24 2.10
N VAL A 12 2.90 -20.39 2.01
CA VAL A 12 2.45 -19.79 0.75
C VAL A 12 3.52 -18.88 0.16
N TYR A 13 4.15 -18.01 0.95
CA TYR A 13 5.22 -17.12 0.50
C TYR A 13 6.39 -17.91 -0.11
N ALA A 14 6.77 -19.03 0.51
CA ALA A 14 7.85 -19.90 0.02
C ALA A 14 7.53 -20.63 -1.31
N GLU A 15 6.27 -20.62 -1.78
CA GLU A 15 5.91 -21.18 -3.10
C GLU A 15 6.27 -20.24 -4.27
N PHE A 16 6.50 -18.95 -4.00
CA PHE A 16 6.79 -17.92 -5.01
C PHE A 16 8.31 -17.81 -5.21
N ASP A 17 8.74 -17.47 -6.43
CA ASP A 17 10.15 -17.19 -6.72
C ASP A 17 10.60 -15.83 -6.15
N GLU A 18 11.89 -15.52 -6.21
CA GLU A 18 12.45 -14.29 -5.61
C GLU A 18 11.80 -13.01 -6.17
N GLN A 19 11.50 -12.98 -7.46
CA GLN A 19 10.87 -11.82 -8.11
C GLN A 19 9.42 -11.66 -7.63
N GLU A 20 8.66 -12.76 -7.60
CA GLU A 20 7.29 -12.76 -7.11
C GLU A 20 7.23 -12.45 -5.61
N GLN A 21 8.21 -12.89 -4.82
CA GLN A 21 8.31 -12.60 -3.39
C GLN A 21 8.50 -11.10 -3.10
N GLU A 22 9.29 -10.40 -3.91
CA GLU A 22 9.43 -8.93 -3.83
C GLU A 22 8.11 -8.23 -4.18
N GLN A 23 7.42 -8.70 -5.23
CA GLN A 23 6.09 -8.19 -5.60
C GLN A 23 5.06 -8.45 -4.49
N LEU A 24 5.12 -9.60 -3.82
CA LEU A 24 4.30 -9.91 -2.65
C LEU A 24 4.57 -8.93 -1.51
N ARG A 25 5.84 -8.61 -1.21
CA ARG A 25 6.19 -7.58 -0.22
C ARG A 25 5.52 -6.25 -0.56
N HIS A 26 5.63 -5.79 -1.81
CA HIS A 26 4.99 -4.55 -2.27
C HIS A 26 3.47 -4.59 -2.08
N ILE A 27 2.81 -5.67 -2.50
CA ILE A 27 1.37 -5.83 -2.35
C ILE A 27 0.97 -5.77 -0.88
N PHE A 28 1.62 -6.54 0.00
CA PHE A 28 1.22 -6.59 1.41
C PHE A 28 1.46 -5.27 2.14
N LEU A 29 2.54 -4.54 1.85
CA LEU A 29 2.79 -3.22 2.44
C LEU A 29 1.67 -2.22 2.10
N LYS A 30 1.14 -2.27 0.88
CA LYS A 30 0.00 -1.44 0.44
C LYS A 30 -1.33 -1.79 1.12
N LEU A 31 -1.41 -2.96 1.77
CA LEU A 31 -2.59 -3.46 2.49
C LEU A 31 -2.48 -3.33 4.01
N VAL A 32 -1.45 -2.65 4.52
CA VAL A 32 -1.27 -2.38 5.94
C VAL A 32 -1.26 -0.88 6.18
N ARG A 33 -2.02 -0.46 7.20
CA ARG A 33 -1.94 0.89 7.75
C ARG A 33 -1.15 0.84 9.06
N PRO A 34 0.01 1.52 9.15
CA PRO A 34 0.82 1.50 10.36
C PRO A 34 0.13 2.28 11.49
N GLY A 35 0.07 1.68 12.68
CA GLY A 35 -0.42 2.35 13.88
C GLY A 35 0.60 3.36 14.43
N GLN A 36 0.13 4.55 14.83
CA GLN A 36 0.95 5.56 15.50
C GLN A 36 0.76 5.48 17.02
N GLY A 37 1.42 4.50 17.65
CA GLY A 37 1.23 4.19 19.08
C GLY A 37 0.08 3.21 19.36
N THR A 38 -0.51 2.65 18.30
CA THR A 38 -1.53 1.59 18.34
C THR A 38 -1.09 0.38 17.51
N GLU A 39 -1.87 -0.69 17.50
CA GLU A 39 -1.63 -1.82 16.59
C GLU A 39 -1.78 -1.40 15.11
N ASP A 40 -1.01 -2.05 14.24
CA ASP A 40 -1.16 -1.94 12.79
C ASP A 40 -2.46 -2.61 12.33
N THR A 41 -3.17 -1.98 11.40
CA THR A 41 -4.49 -2.42 10.91
C THR A 41 -4.45 -2.73 9.42
N ARG A 42 -5.45 -3.45 8.92
CA ARG A 42 -5.58 -3.66 7.47
C ARG A 42 -6.01 -2.38 6.76
N GLN A 43 -5.53 -2.21 5.53
CA GLN A 43 -5.96 -1.19 4.59
C GLN A 43 -6.67 -1.85 3.41
N VAL A 44 -7.74 -1.22 2.93
CA VAL A 44 -8.40 -1.57 1.67
C VAL A 44 -7.76 -0.72 0.58
N ALA A 45 -7.29 -1.36 -0.49
CA ALA A 45 -6.78 -0.69 -1.68
C ALA A 45 -7.50 -1.21 -2.93
N THR A 46 -7.55 -0.45 -4.01
CA THR A 46 -8.02 -0.95 -5.31
C THR A 46 -6.88 -1.68 -6.04
N VAL A 47 -7.22 -2.60 -6.94
CA VAL A 47 -6.22 -3.25 -7.80
C VAL A 47 -5.42 -2.21 -8.60
N GLY A 48 -6.07 -1.14 -9.05
CA GLY A 48 -5.44 -0.03 -9.76
C GLY A 48 -4.46 0.78 -8.88
N GLN A 49 -4.75 0.96 -7.60
CA GLN A 49 -3.83 1.63 -6.65
C GLN A 49 -2.59 0.79 -6.35
N ILE A 50 -2.73 -0.54 -6.35
CA ILE A 50 -1.62 -1.47 -6.13
C ILE A 50 -0.72 -1.50 -7.36
N ALA A 51 -1.26 -2.05 -8.45
CA ALA A 51 -0.73 -2.06 -9.81
C ALA A 51 -1.53 -3.12 -10.60
N GLU A 52 -2.02 -2.78 -11.79
CA GLU A 52 -2.80 -3.70 -12.61
C GLU A 52 -2.01 -4.95 -13.04
N GLU A 53 -0.69 -4.82 -13.16
CA GLU A 53 0.23 -5.94 -13.43
C GLU A 53 0.23 -7.01 -12.33
N TYR A 54 -0.10 -6.66 -11.09
CA TYR A 54 -0.14 -7.59 -9.97
C TYR A 54 -1.45 -8.38 -9.87
N ARG A 55 -2.40 -8.18 -10.79
CA ARG A 55 -3.70 -8.90 -10.79
C ARG A 55 -3.55 -10.43 -10.72
N GLY A 56 -2.56 -10.99 -11.42
CA GLY A 56 -2.28 -12.42 -11.39
C GLY A 56 -1.86 -12.92 -10.00
N LEU A 57 -0.99 -12.16 -9.33
CA LEU A 57 -0.55 -12.45 -7.96
C LEU A 57 -1.67 -12.24 -6.94
N ILE A 58 -2.45 -11.17 -7.10
CA ILE A 58 -3.63 -10.90 -6.25
C ILE A 58 -4.60 -12.08 -6.31
N THR A 59 -4.89 -12.60 -7.51
CA THR A 59 -5.75 -13.78 -7.67
C THR A 59 -5.17 -14.99 -6.93
N ARG A 60 -3.87 -15.28 -7.11
CA ARG A 60 -3.20 -16.40 -6.41
C ARG A 60 -3.22 -16.25 -4.90
N LEU A 61 -2.98 -15.06 -4.36
CA LEU A 61 -3.02 -14.79 -2.92
C LEU A 61 -4.45 -14.92 -2.36
N ALA A 62 -5.46 -14.53 -3.14
CA ALA A 62 -6.86 -14.71 -2.77
C ALA A 62 -7.26 -16.20 -2.74
N ASP A 63 -6.85 -16.98 -3.74
CA ASP A 63 -7.06 -18.44 -3.77
C ASP A 63 -6.41 -19.14 -2.57
N LYS A 64 -5.23 -18.66 -2.16
CA LYS A 64 -4.52 -19.12 -0.95
C LYS A 64 -5.05 -18.53 0.34
N ARG A 65 -6.09 -17.67 0.29
CA ARG A 65 -6.76 -17.04 1.43
C ARG A 65 -5.84 -16.21 2.31
N LEU A 66 -4.88 -15.49 1.72
CA LEU A 66 -4.10 -14.47 2.45
C LEU A 66 -4.71 -13.08 2.32
N ILE A 67 -5.36 -12.82 1.19
CA ILE A 67 -6.13 -11.61 0.93
C ILE A 67 -7.55 -11.98 0.51
N VAL A 68 -8.41 -10.98 0.48
CA VAL A 68 -9.76 -11.08 -0.10
C VAL A 68 -9.93 -9.97 -1.12
N THR A 69 -10.64 -10.28 -2.20
CA THR A 69 -11.06 -9.28 -3.18
C THR A 69 -12.53 -8.93 -2.97
N GLY A 70 -12.87 -7.67 -3.22
CA GLY A 70 -14.20 -7.13 -3.11
C GLY A 70 -14.49 -6.16 -4.25
N ARG A 71 -15.56 -5.38 -4.09
CA ARG A 71 -15.91 -4.32 -5.03
C ARG A 71 -16.34 -3.08 -4.26
N ASN A 72 -15.81 -1.93 -4.64
CA ASN A 72 -16.31 -0.64 -4.18
C ASN A 72 -17.67 -0.39 -4.86
N GLU A 73 -18.74 -0.25 -4.08
CA GLU A 73 -20.11 -0.12 -4.60
C GLU A 73 -20.36 1.22 -5.33
N GLU A 74 -19.61 2.26 -4.98
CA GLU A 74 -19.80 3.61 -5.55
C GLU A 74 -19.11 3.75 -6.91
N ARG A 75 -17.89 3.22 -7.04
CA ARG A 75 -17.05 3.35 -8.25
C ARG A 75 -16.98 2.08 -9.09
N GLY A 76 -17.45 0.95 -8.56
CA GLY A 76 -17.43 -0.35 -9.23
C GLY A 76 -16.04 -1.00 -9.31
N GLU A 77 -15.04 -0.43 -8.65
CA GLU A 77 -13.63 -0.85 -8.69
C GLU A 77 -13.40 -2.10 -7.83
N GLU A 78 -12.51 -2.99 -8.28
CA GLU A 78 -12.10 -4.16 -7.50
C GLU A 78 -11.18 -3.74 -6.36
N THR A 79 -11.54 -4.16 -5.15
CA THR A 79 -10.79 -3.87 -3.92
C THR A 79 -10.07 -5.10 -3.43
N VAL A 80 -8.99 -4.87 -2.67
CA VAL A 80 -8.14 -5.89 -2.08
C VAL A 80 -7.84 -5.51 -0.64
N GLU A 81 -7.91 -6.47 0.28
CA GLU A 81 -7.45 -6.32 1.67
C GLU A 81 -6.93 -7.64 2.24
N VAL A 82 -6.14 -7.57 3.31
CA VAL A 82 -5.72 -8.77 4.05
C VAL A 82 -6.94 -9.45 4.67
N VAL A 83 -7.05 -10.78 4.54
CA VAL A 83 -8.22 -11.55 5.01
C VAL A 83 -8.47 -11.39 6.51
N HIS A 84 -7.40 -11.30 7.30
CA HIS A 84 -7.43 -11.24 8.76
C HIS A 84 -6.29 -10.38 9.29
N GLU A 85 -6.58 -9.44 10.18
CA GLU A 85 -5.54 -8.65 10.88
C GLU A 85 -4.56 -9.52 11.69
N ALA A 86 -4.95 -10.74 12.05
CA ALA A 86 -4.05 -11.69 12.68
C ALA A 86 -2.80 -11.99 11.82
N LEU A 87 -2.88 -11.89 10.49
CA LEU A 87 -1.71 -12.00 9.62
C LEU A 87 -0.73 -10.85 9.90
N ILE A 88 -1.21 -9.61 9.88
CA ILE A 88 -0.40 -8.41 10.19
C ILE A 88 0.27 -8.54 11.57
N ARG A 89 -0.44 -9.07 12.56
CA ARG A 89 0.06 -9.16 13.95
C ARG A 89 0.98 -10.35 14.23
N ARG A 90 0.89 -11.44 13.47
CA ARG A 90 1.55 -12.71 13.82
C ARG A 90 2.55 -13.18 12.77
N TRP A 91 2.36 -12.82 11.51
CA TRP A 91 3.29 -13.17 10.45
C TRP A 91 4.56 -12.32 10.59
N GLN A 92 5.66 -12.96 11.01
CA GLN A 92 6.89 -12.24 11.35
C GLN A 92 7.47 -11.49 10.15
N THR A 93 7.41 -12.11 8.97
CA THR A 93 7.93 -11.54 7.73
C THR A 93 7.22 -10.23 7.37
N LEU A 94 5.88 -10.20 7.41
CA LEU A 94 5.12 -8.97 7.15
C LEU A 94 5.39 -7.90 8.20
N ARG A 95 5.48 -8.28 9.48
CA ARG A 95 5.81 -7.32 10.54
C ARG A 95 7.17 -6.68 10.33
N GLN A 96 8.16 -7.48 9.96
CA GLN A 96 9.49 -6.97 9.67
C GLN A 96 9.44 -5.96 8.52
N TRP A 97 8.75 -6.26 7.42
CA TRP A 97 8.59 -5.30 6.31
C TRP A 97 7.91 -4.02 6.76
N VAL A 98 6.82 -4.11 7.53
CA VAL A 98 6.10 -2.93 8.04
C VAL A 98 6.99 -2.10 8.96
N ASP A 99 7.80 -2.73 9.81
CA ASP A 99 8.72 -2.04 10.70
C ASP A 99 9.89 -1.39 9.95
N GLU A 100 10.41 -2.03 8.89
CA GLU A 100 11.42 -1.47 7.98
C GLU A 100 10.89 -0.24 7.23
N GLU A 101 9.65 -0.31 6.75
CA GLU A 101 9.03 0.72 5.90
C GLU A 101 8.13 1.71 6.69
N ARG A 102 8.15 1.66 8.03
CA ARG A 102 7.16 2.35 8.86
C ARG A 102 7.12 3.85 8.63
N GLU A 103 8.29 4.49 8.53
CA GLU A 103 8.39 5.93 8.30
C GLU A 103 7.78 6.32 6.94
N PHE A 104 8.08 5.53 5.90
CA PHE A 104 7.51 5.72 4.57
C PHE A 104 5.99 5.54 4.58
N LEU A 105 5.48 4.44 5.15
CA LEU A 105 4.04 4.17 5.18
C LEU A 105 3.25 5.24 5.96
N VAL A 106 3.82 5.76 7.06
CA VAL A 106 3.22 6.87 7.82
C VAL A 106 3.21 8.17 7.02
N TRP A 107 4.28 8.45 6.27
CA TRP A 107 4.32 9.60 5.37
C TRP A 107 3.32 9.43 4.22
N GLN A 108 3.24 8.26 3.62
CA GLN A 108 2.35 7.93 2.51
C GLN A 108 0.88 8.11 2.90
N GLU A 109 0.49 7.72 4.12
CA GLU A 109 -0.87 7.97 4.63
C GLU A 109 -1.21 9.47 4.65
N LYS A 110 -0.25 10.33 5.03
CA LYS A 110 -0.45 11.79 4.98
C LYS A 110 -0.52 12.30 3.54
N LEU A 111 0.31 11.75 2.65
CA LEU A 111 0.30 12.10 1.23
C LEU A 111 -1.06 11.77 0.60
N GLN A 112 -1.63 10.60 0.89
CA GLN A 112 -2.96 10.18 0.40
C GLN A 112 -4.07 11.16 0.82
N VAL A 113 -4.00 11.71 2.04
CA VAL A 113 -4.95 12.75 2.48
C VAL A 113 -4.81 14.03 1.66
N LEU A 114 -3.59 14.45 1.36
CA LEU A 114 -3.34 15.65 0.54
C LEU A 114 -3.73 15.42 -0.93
N LEU A 115 -3.45 14.25 -1.47
CA LEU A 115 -3.88 13.82 -2.80
C LEU A 115 -5.41 13.91 -2.91
N GLY A 116 -6.14 13.33 -1.95
CA GLY A 116 -7.61 13.39 -1.93
C GLY A 116 -8.13 14.83 -1.89
N GLN A 117 -7.50 15.73 -1.12
CA GLN A 117 -7.87 17.15 -1.10
C GLN A 117 -7.63 17.85 -2.44
N TRP A 118 -6.52 17.53 -3.11
CA TRP A 118 -6.22 18.05 -4.44
C TRP A 118 -7.24 17.56 -5.48
N GLU A 119 -7.58 16.26 -5.46
CA GLU A 119 -8.61 15.68 -6.33
C GLU A 119 -9.99 16.32 -6.09
N GLU A 120 -10.41 16.45 -4.82
CA GLU A 120 -11.68 17.08 -4.42
C GLU A 120 -11.76 18.57 -4.80
N SER A 121 -10.63 19.26 -4.82
CA SER A 121 -10.55 20.67 -5.25
C SER A 121 -10.69 20.87 -6.76
N GLY A 122 -10.76 19.78 -7.54
CA GLY A 122 -10.70 19.83 -9.00
C GLY A 122 -9.29 20.09 -9.52
N GLN A 123 -8.28 19.57 -8.83
CA GLN A 123 -6.86 19.71 -9.13
C GLN A 123 -6.34 21.16 -9.05
N ASP A 124 -6.79 21.93 -8.05
CA ASP A 124 -6.37 23.31 -7.84
C ASP A 124 -4.87 23.40 -7.52
N ALA A 125 -4.16 24.32 -8.19
CA ALA A 125 -2.72 24.51 -8.00
C ALA A 125 -2.35 24.96 -6.58
N GLY A 126 -3.28 25.54 -5.83
CA GLY A 126 -3.11 25.94 -4.43
C GLY A 126 -3.09 24.77 -3.45
N ALA A 127 -3.60 23.60 -3.85
CA ALA A 127 -3.58 22.37 -3.05
C ALA A 127 -2.34 21.48 -3.31
N LEU A 128 -1.47 21.86 -4.25
CA LEU A 128 -0.21 21.15 -4.54
C LEU A 128 0.80 21.24 -3.39
N LEU A 129 1.69 20.25 -3.33
CA LEU A 129 2.79 20.21 -2.37
C LEU A 129 3.74 21.38 -2.64
N ARG A 130 4.21 22.04 -1.58
CA ARG A 130 5.17 23.15 -1.68
C ARG A 130 6.12 23.16 -0.49
N GLY A 131 7.34 23.65 -0.69
CA GLY A 131 8.35 23.75 0.36
C GLY A 131 8.64 22.38 0.98
N LEU A 132 8.70 22.31 2.32
CA LEU A 132 9.08 21.10 3.04
C LEU A 132 8.27 19.84 2.68
N PRO A 133 6.92 19.88 2.55
CA PRO A 133 6.15 18.76 2.02
C PRO A 133 6.60 18.24 0.63
N LEU A 134 6.95 19.14 -0.29
CA LEU A 134 7.43 18.75 -1.62
C LEU A 134 8.85 18.15 -1.53
N ASP A 135 9.74 18.77 -0.75
CA ASP A 135 11.10 18.26 -0.53
C ASP A 135 11.09 16.84 0.09
N GLU A 136 10.17 16.59 1.01
CA GLU A 136 9.97 15.27 1.62
C GLU A 136 9.42 14.28 0.59
N ALA A 137 8.46 14.69 -0.24
CA ALA A 137 7.89 13.84 -1.26
C ALA A 137 8.88 13.43 -2.35
N LEU A 138 9.73 14.36 -2.81
CA LEU A 138 10.81 14.07 -3.77
C LEU A 138 11.84 13.11 -3.19
N ARG A 139 12.14 13.21 -1.88
CA ARG A 139 13.06 12.29 -1.19
C ARG A 139 12.51 10.87 -1.14
N TRP A 140 11.25 10.72 -0.73
CA TRP A 140 10.61 9.41 -0.66
C TRP A 140 10.39 8.81 -2.05
N SER A 141 9.94 9.60 -3.02
CA SER A 141 9.71 9.13 -4.39
C SER A 141 10.99 8.71 -5.10
N GLY A 142 12.16 9.26 -4.73
CA GLY A 142 13.46 8.83 -5.25
C GLY A 142 13.97 7.50 -4.67
N THR A 143 13.43 7.05 -3.54
CA THR A 143 13.88 5.83 -2.84
C THR A 143 12.84 4.70 -2.87
N HIS A 144 11.55 5.03 -3.01
CA HIS A 144 10.42 4.11 -2.87
C HIS A 144 9.41 4.25 -4.03
N ASP A 145 9.87 4.59 -5.24
CA ASP A 145 9.02 4.81 -6.42
C ASP A 145 7.99 3.68 -6.63
N THR A 146 8.44 2.43 -6.54
CA THR A 146 7.59 1.24 -6.73
C THR A 146 6.53 1.03 -5.64
N HIS A 147 6.65 1.72 -4.51
CA HIS A 147 5.71 1.61 -3.38
C HIS A 147 4.65 2.71 -3.40
N LEU A 148 4.78 3.71 -4.28
CA LEU A 148 3.73 4.72 -4.47
C LEU A 148 2.45 4.07 -5.00
N MET A 149 1.30 4.60 -4.57
CA MET A 149 -0.03 4.08 -4.84
C MET A 149 -0.88 5.06 -5.64
N GLY A 150 -1.57 4.56 -6.66
CA GLY A 150 -2.52 5.35 -7.44
C GLY A 150 -1.92 6.64 -7.99
N GLY A 151 -2.60 7.77 -7.76
CA GLY A 151 -2.22 9.10 -8.26
C GLY A 151 -1.09 9.80 -7.48
N GLU A 152 -0.44 9.15 -6.50
CA GLU A 152 0.61 9.78 -5.69
C GLU A 152 1.78 10.31 -6.53
N ARG A 153 2.26 9.51 -7.48
CA ARG A 153 3.37 9.91 -8.37
C ARG A 153 2.98 11.13 -9.20
N GLU A 154 1.80 11.11 -9.82
CA GLU A 154 1.27 12.25 -10.59
C GLU A 154 1.15 13.51 -9.72
N PHE A 155 0.64 13.39 -8.49
CA PHE A 155 0.51 14.53 -7.59
C PHE A 155 1.85 15.14 -7.19
N ILE A 156 2.88 14.31 -6.97
CA ILE A 156 4.25 14.78 -6.70
C ILE A 156 4.83 15.46 -7.94
N ASP A 157 4.72 14.83 -9.10
CA ASP A 157 5.29 15.33 -10.35
C ASP A 157 4.66 16.68 -10.73
N VAL A 158 3.33 16.82 -10.65
CA VAL A 158 2.62 18.09 -10.90
C VAL A 158 3.01 19.16 -9.87
N SER A 159 3.23 18.77 -8.62
CA SER A 159 3.68 19.70 -7.57
C SER A 159 5.09 20.22 -7.82
N GLU A 160 5.98 19.39 -8.38
CA GLU A 160 7.35 19.77 -8.75
C GLU A 160 7.36 20.71 -9.97
N GLU A 161 6.54 20.44 -10.99
CA GLU A 161 6.52 21.25 -12.22
C GLU A 161 5.98 22.69 -12.00
N LEU A 162 5.13 22.89 -10.99
CA LEU A 162 4.41 24.15 -10.76
C LEU A 162 4.94 24.97 -9.56
N THR A 163 6.05 24.58 -8.96
CA THR A 163 6.72 25.27 -7.83
C THR A 163 8.03 25.91 -8.26
#